data_AF-A0A553H3N3-F1
#
_entry.id   AF-A0A553H3N3-F1
#
_cell.length_a   1.000
_cell.length_b   1.000
_cell.length_c   1.000
_cell.angle_alpha   90.00
_cell.angle_beta   90.00
_cell.angle_gamma   90.00
#
_symmetry.space_group_name_H-M   'P 1'
#
loop_
_entity.id
_entity.type
_entity.pdbx_description
1 polymer ?
#
loop_
_entity_poly.entity_id
_entity_poly.type
_entity_poly.pdbx_seq_one_letter_code
_entity_poly.pdbx_strand_id
1 'polypeptide(L)'
;MLNKYPLWKYLLILVVLAVGFIYSAPNLYPDDPAIQISGASTALKVDQGTLDRASQALSQAGITVKASSLSAQGGLLRLTSLGDQLPAKDAIGRALGDDYVVALNLAPTTPGWLRSLGASPMKLGLDLSGGVHFLLAVDMEKAVSARMKVYEGDVKSTLRKERVRYRSLPPQDAAIQLGFADEESLEKAQALVRKSFNDFEITTSERNGQRILRLALTQAKLAEIREYSIKQNLTTVRNRVNELGVAEPLVQRQGANRIVVELPGVQDTAEAKRVLGKTANLEFRLAAEAGASKATSETFEFREPGRPPVQLERGLILTGDQVTDAKASYDENGRPQVNIHLDGHGGELMSRATRNNVGRSMAVIFIEQKPVTRYEKQVVDGVEKDQPVTTFQEEKKVISLATIQSPLGSQFRITGLNGQGESSELALLLRAGALAAPMYFAEERTIGPSLGADNIAKGVNASLWGMLFVSLFIIAIYRFFGVLATVALAFNMVLLLALMSVLHATLTLPGIAGIVLTMGMAVDANVLIFSRIREEIANGLSVQRAIHEGFDRAFTAILDANLTSLLVGGILFAMGTGPVKGFAVTMSLGIFTSMFTAIIVTRSMVNLIFGGRDFKKLWI
;
A
#
# COMPACT_ATOMS: atom_id res chain seq x y z
N MET A 1 -29.40 -28.30 -38.91
CA MET A 1 -30.69 -27.68 -38.47
C MET A 1 -30.38 -26.31 -37.93
N LEU A 2 -31.11 -25.27 -38.35
CA LEU A 2 -30.95 -23.92 -37.79
C LEU A 2 -31.19 -23.95 -36.27
N ASN A 3 -30.49 -23.08 -35.54
CA ASN A 3 -30.67 -22.87 -34.09
C ASN A 3 -30.46 -24.12 -33.21
N LYS A 4 -29.53 -25.00 -33.56
CA LYS A 4 -29.01 -26.05 -32.65
C LYS A 4 -27.58 -25.75 -32.25
N TYR A 5 -27.35 -25.55 -30.95
CA TYR A 5 -26.01 -25.50 -30.42
C TYR A 5 -25.41 -26.89 -30.23
N PRO A 6 -24.11 -27.09 -30.50
CA PRO A 6 -23.38 -28.29 -30.10
C PRO A 6 -23.44 -28.48 -28.57
N LEU A 7 -23.47 -29.74 -28.12
CA LEU A 7 -23.48 -30.09 -26.69
C LEU A 7 -22.33 -29.46 -25.90
N TRP A 8 -21.14 -29.34 -26.51
CA TRP A 8 -19.98 -28.72 -25.86
C TRP A 8 -20.22 -27.26 -25.47
N LYS A 9 -21.05 -26.51 -26.22
CA LYS A 9 -21.38 -25.11 -25.87
C LYS A 9 -22.28 -25.03 -24.64
N TYR A 10 -23.24 -25.94 -24.50
CA TYR A 10 -24.08 -26.02 -23.30
C TYR A 10 -23.24 -26.42 -22.08
N LEU A 11 -22.34 -27.39 -22.23
CA LEU A 11 -21.41 -27.79 -21.18
C LEU A 11 -20.50 -26.64 -20.77
N LEU A 12 -19.96 -25.87 -21.74
CA LEU A 12 -19.15 -24.69 -21.47
C LEU A 12 -19.93 -23.67 -20.63
N ILE A 13 -21.17 -23.34 -21.01
CA ILE A 13 -22.01 -22.41 -20.25
C ILE A 13 -22.23 -22.91 -18.82
N LEU A 14 -22.56 -24.19 -18.66
CA LEU A 14 -22.81 -24.78 -17.34
C LEU A 14 -21.57 -24.72 -16.46
N VAL A 15 -20.39 -25.04 -17.01
CA VAL A 15 -19.11 -24.93 -16.30
C VAL A 15 -18.83 -23.48 -15.89
N VAL A 16 -18.98 -22.53 -16.81
CA VAL A 16 -18.75 -21.10 -16.53
C VAL A 16 -19.70 -20.60 -15.44
N LEU A 17 -20.98 -20.96 -15.50
CA LEU A 17 -21.95 -20.60 -14.46
C LEU A 17 -21.63 -21.27 -13.13
N ALA A 18 -21.28 -22.56 -13.11
CA ALA A 18 -20.92 -23.26 -11.89
C ALA A 18 -19.69 -22.64 -11.21
N VAL A 19 -18.65 -22.31 -11.98
CA VAL A 19 -17.49 -21.55 -11.51
C VAL A 19 -17.93 -20.18 -11.00
N GLY A 20 -18.78 -19.48 -11.75
CA GLY A 20 -19.36 -18.19 -11.34
C GLY A 20 -20.07 -18.25 -9.98
N PHE A 21 -20.91 -19.24 -9.75
CA PHE A 21 -21.59 -19.43 -8.46
C PHE A 21 -20.61 -19.74 -7.33
N ILE A 22 -19.62 -20.60 -7.56
CA ILE A 22 -18.62 -20.96 -6.54
C ILE A 22 -17.80 -19.74 -6.12
N TYR A 23 -17.31 -18.95 -7.08
CA TYR A 23 -16.43 -17.80 -6.80
C TYR A 23 -17.21 -16.53 -6.40
N SER A 24 -18.50 -16.44 -6.67
CA SER A 24 -19.34 -15.35 -6.14
C SER A 24 -19.88 -15.63 -4.72
N ALA A 25 -20.04 -16.91 -4.35
CA ALA A 25 -20.58 -17.31 -3.05
C ALA A 25 -19.87 -16.74 -1.81
N PRO A 26 -18.53 -16.54 -1.77
CA PRO A 26 -17.87 -15.91 -0.63
C PRO A 26 -18.45 -14.54 -0.25
N ASN A 27 -18.99 -13.78 -1.22
CA ASN A 27 -19.57 -12.46 -0.97
C ASN A 27 -20.89 -12.51 -0.19
N LEU A 28 -21.52 -13.69 -0.05
CA LEU A 28 -22.69 -13.89 0.81
C LEU A 28 -22.31 -14.02 2.30
N TYR A 29 -21.02 -14.10 2.60
CA TYR A 29 -20.47 -14.26 3.94
C TYR A 29 -19.63 -13.02 4.27
N PRO A 30 -20.26 -11.89 4.64
CA PRO A 30 -19.52 -10.69 5.04
C PRO A 30 -18.72 -10.95 6.30
N ASP A 31 -17.58 -10.27 6.45
CA ASP A 31 -16.71 -10.44 7.60
C ASP A 31 -17.39 -9.90 8.87
N ASP A 32 -17.21 -10.62 9.98
CA ASP A 32 -17.72 -10.19 11.28
C ASP A 32 -16.75 -9.14 11.87
N PRO A 33 -17.26 -8.02 12.42
CA PRO A 33 -16.42 -7.11 13.20
C PRO A 33 -15.80 -7.87 14.37
N ALA A 34 -14.49 -7.77 14.56
CA ALA A 34 -13.78 -8.50 15.59
C ALA A 34 -12.71 -7.66 16.29
N ILE A 35 -12.32 -8.12 17.48
CA ILE A 35 -11.16 -7.64 18.22
C ILE A 35 -10.17 -8.79 18.29
N GLN A 36 -8.95 -8.52 17.86
CA GLN A 36 -7.84 -9.45 17.99
C GLN A 36 -6.99 -9.04 19.20
N ILE A 37 -6.68 -10.03 20.02
CA ILE A 37 -5.82 -9.89 21.19
C ILE A 37 -4.59 -10.75 20.93
N SER A 38 -3.42 -10.15 20.99
CA SER A 38 -2.14 -10.83 20.94
C SER A 38 -1.28 -10.42 22.14
N GLY A 39 -0.30 -11.23 22.51
CA GLY A 39 0.68 -10.81 23.51
C GLY A 39 1.61 -9.75 22.94
N ALA A 40 2.03 -8.79 23.78
CA ALA A 40 3.00 -7.77 23.40
C ALA A 40 4.41 -8.36 23.11
N SER A 41 4.65 -9.61 23.50
CA SER A 41 5.85 -10.37 23.16
C SER A 41 5.50 -11.78 22.66
N THR A 42 6.36 -12.35 21.82
CA THR A 42 6.21 -13.75 21.34
C THR A 42 6.22 -14.80 22.45
N ALA A 43 6.73 -14.46 23.65
CA ALA A 43 6.71 -15.34 24.81
C ALA A 43 5.35 -15.35 25.53
N LEU A 44 4.61 -14.24 25.47
CA LEU A 44 3.31 -14.10 26.08
C LEU A 44 2.23 -14.61 25.12
N LYS A 45 1.74 -15.83 25.37
CA LYS A 45 0.62 -16.38 24.60
C LYS A 45 -0.69 -15.96 25.23
N VAL A 46 -1.67 -15.66 24.38
CA VAL A 46 -3.05 -15.49 24.81
C VAL A 46 -3.60 -16.87 25.14
N ASP A 47 -4.21 -17.01 26.31
CA ASP A 47 -4.86 -18.22 26.79
C ASP A 47 -6.37 -18.00 26.94
N GLN A 48 -7.09 -19.07 27.28
CA GLN A 48 -8.54 -18.99 27.47
C GLN A 48 -8.91 -18.02 28.61
N GLY A 49 -8.13 -17.97 29.70
CA GLY A 49 -8.38 -17.05 30.81
C GLY A 49 -8.28 -15.58 30.41
N THR A 50 -7.38 -15.24 29.49
CA THR A 50 -7.28 -13.89 28.92
C THR A 50 -8.50 -13.55 28.06
N LEU A 51 -8.96 -14.50 27.23
CA LEU A 51 -10.19 -14.34 26.44
C LEU A 51 -11.43 -14.18 27.31
N ASP A 52 -11.52 -14.91 28.42
CA ASP A 52 -12.65 -14.85 29.35
C ASP A 52 -12.67 -13.49 30.07
N ARG A 53 -11.52 -12.98 30.52
CA ARG A 53 -11.38 -11.62 31.10
C ARG A 53 -11.79 -10.54 30.09
N ALA A 54 -11.34 -10.66 28.85
CA ALA A 54 -11.72 -9.73 27.79
C ALA A 54 -13.23 -9.78 27.49
N SER A 55 -13.81 -10.98 27.43
CA SER A 55 -15.26 -11.16 27.22
C SER A 55 -16.08 -10.58 28.38
N GLN A 56 -15.60 -10.73 29.62
CA GLN A 56 -16.24 -10.17 30.80
C GLN A 56 -16.19 -8.63 30.77
N ALA A 57 -15.07 -8.03 30.37
CA ALA A 57 -14.94 -6.59 30.22
C ALA A 57 -15.91 -6.03 29.16
N LEU A 58 -16.09 -6.75 28.04
CA LEU A 58 -17.08 -6.38 27.01
C LEU A 58 -18.51 -6.47 27.54
N SER A 59 -18.84 -7.53 28.28
CA SER A 59 -20.16 -7.68 28.89
C SER A 59 -20.48 -6.57 29.89
N GLN A 60 -19.49 -6.14 30.70
CA GLN A 60 -19.62 -5.00 31.61
C GLN A 60 -19.82 -3.67 30.87
N ALA A 61 -19.23 -3.53 29.68
CA ALA A 61 -19.41 -2.37 28.80
C ALA A 61 -20.73 -2.41 27.98
N GLY A 62 -21.55 -3.45 28.13
CA GLY A 62 -22.81 -3.63 27.39
C GLY A 62 -22.62 -4.09 25.94
N ILE A 63 -21.44 -4.61 25.58
CA ILE A 63 -21.10 -5.06 24.23
C ILE A 63 -21.32 -6.57 24.12
N THR A 64 -22.10 -6.99 23.12
CA THR A 64 -22.43 -8.41 22.92
C THR A 64 -21.35 -9.11 22.09
N VAL A 65 -20.77 -10.19 22.63
CA VAL A 65 -19.82 -11.05 21.93
C VAL A 65 -20.57 -12.15 21.21
N LYS A 66 -20.42 -12.23 19.88
CA LYS A 66 -21.04 -13.26 19.03
C LYS A 66 -20.34 -14.61 19.18
N ALA A 67 -19.02 -14.62 19.22
CA ALA A 67 -18.20 -15.80 19.43
C ALA A 67 -16.77 -15.41 19.85
N SER A 68 -16.14 -16.25 20.67
CA SER A 68 -14.71 -16.16 20.99
C SER A 68 -13.98 -17.37 20.43
N SER A 69 -12.80 -17.17 19.86
CA SER A 69 -11.95 -18.26 19.39
C SER A 69 -10.49 -18.00 19.74
N LEU A 70 -9.79 -19.04 20.17
CA LEU A 70 -8.35 -19.00 20.39
C LEU A 70 -7.62 -19.61 19.19
N SER A 71 -6.57 -18.94 18.73
CA SER A 71 -5.73 -19.40 17.61
C SER A 71 -4.25 -19.28 17.95
N ALA A 72 -3.39 -19.83 17.09
CA ALA A 72 -1.94 -19.66 17.21
C ALA A 72 -1.47 -18.20 17.10
N GLN A 73 -2.30 -17.32 16.51
CA GLN A 73 -2.03 -15.88 16.34
C GLN A 73 -2.62 -15.01 17.47
N GLY A 74 -3.23 -15.64 18.49
CA GLY A 74 -3.86 -14.96 19.62
C GLY A 74 -5.34 -15.27 19.77
N GLY A 75 -5.99 -14.51 20.65
CA GLY A 75 -7.43 -14.58 20.89
C GLY A 75 -8.21 -13.68 19.93
N LEU A 76 -9.38 -14.13 19.48
CA LEU A 76 -10.25 -13.37 18.60
C LEU A 76 -11.67 -13.35 19.18
N LEU A 77 -12.22 -12.15 19.34
CA LEU A 77 -13.57 -11.88 19.82
C LEU A 77 -14.39 -11.28 18.68
N ARG A 78 -15.40 -12.01 18.20
CA ARG A 78 -16.35 -11.53 17.19
C ARG A 78 -17.45 -10.73 17.87
N LEU A 79 -17.71 -9.54 17.35
CA LEU A 79 -18.75 -8.62 17.79
C LEU A 79 -19.97 -8.70 16.85
N THR A 80 -21.09 -8.13 17.29
CA THR A 80 -22.32 -8.03 16.50
C THR A 80 -22.37 -6.83 15.57
N SER A 81 -21.72 -5.72 15.96
CA SER A 81 -21.76 -4.46 15.23
C SER A 81 -20.35 -3.88 15.07
N LEU A 82 -20.12 -3.22 13.94
CA LEU A 82 -18.85 -2.57 13.63
C LEU A 82 -18.64 -1.32 14.50
N GLY A 83 -19.73 -0.64 14.91
CA GLY A 83 -19.68 0.49 15.84
C GLY A 83 -19.16 0.15 17.23
N ASP A 84 -19.28 -1.12 17.65
CA ASP A 84 -18.87 -1.57 18.98
C ASP A 84 -17.35 -1.80 19.09
N GLN A 85 -16.63 -1.82 17.96
CA GLN A 85 -15.20 -2.16 17.91
C GLN A 85 -14.31 -1.19 18.69
N LEU A 86 -14.53 0.12 18.57
CA LEU A 86 -13.74 1.12 19.31
C LEU A 86 -14.00 1.05 20.83
N PRO A 87 -15.25 1.11 21.30
CA PRO A 87 -15.56 0.89 22.71
C PRO A 87 -15.02 -0.44 23.24
N ALA A 88 -15.06 -1.50 22.43
CA ALA A 88 -14.52 -2.81 22.77
C ALA A 88 -12.99 -2.79 22.94
N LYS A 89 -12.26 -2.14 22.03
CA LYS A 89 -10.80 -1.97 22.13
C LYS A 89 -10.43 -1.25 23.42
N ASP A 90 -11.11 -0.15 23.74
CA ASP A 90 -10.83 0.64 24.94
C ASP A 90 -11.14 -0.14 26.23
N ALA A 91 -12.27 -0.85 26.26
CA ALA A 91 -12.66 -1.66 27.41
C ALA A 91 -11.69 -2.83 27.66
N ILE A 92 -11.30 -3.55 26.60
CA ILE A 92 -10.36 -4.68 26.69
C ILE A 92 -8.96 -4.17 27.05
N GLY A 93 -8.50 -3.05 26.45
CA GLY A 93 -7.20 -2.46 26.75
C GLY A 93 -7.07 -2.10 28.23
N ARG A 94 -8.11 -1.50 28.83
CA ARG A 94 -8.13 -1.20 30.28
C ARG A 94 -8.15 -2.46 31.16
N ALA A 95 -8.80 -3.52 30.71
CA ALA A 95 -8.94 -4.75 31.49
C ALA A 95 -7.71 -5.67 31.43
N LEU A 96 -7.02 -5.71 30.29
CA LEU A 96 -5.86 -6.58 30.06
C LEU A 96 -4.52 -5.89 30.35
N GLY A 97 -4.45 -4.56 30.27
CA GLY A 97 -3.23 -3.79 30.44
C GLY A 97 -2.28 -3.89 29.24
N ASP A 98 -1.08 -3.33 29.40
CA ASP A 98 -0.11 -3.12 28.31
C ASP A 98 0.64 -4.39 27.87
N ASP A 99 0.46 -5.50 28.58
CA ASP A 99 1.04 -6.80 28.22
C ASP A 99 0.38 -7.41 26.97
N TYR A 100 -0.78 -6.90 26.56
CA TYR A 100 -1.54 -7.38 25.42
C TYR A 100 -1.80 -6.29 24.39
N VAL A 101 -1.65 -6.63 23.12
CA VAL A 101 -1.99 -5.75 22.00
C VAL A 101 -3.43 -6.05 21.58
N VAL A 102 -4.28 -5.03 21.66
CA VAL A 102 -5.69 -5.09 21.28
C VAL A 102 -5.87 -4.36 19.95
N ALA A 103 -6.13 -5.11 18.89
CA ALA A 103 -6.27 -4.60 17.53
C ALA A 103 -7.69 -4.78 17.01
N LEU A 104 -8.14 -3.82 16.19
CA LEU A 104 -9.39 -3.95 15.43
C LEU A 104 -9.16 -4.90 14.26
N ASN A 105 -10.07 -5.84 14.03
CA ASN A 105 -9.96 -6.80 12.93
C ASN A 105 -11.34 -7.09 12.31
N LEU A 106 -11.37 -7.62 11.10
CA LEU A 106 -12.55 -8.20 10.46
C LEU A 106 -12.33 -9.71 10.34
N ALA A 107 -13.13 -10.49 11.06
CA ALA A 107 -12.99 -11.92 11.09
C ALA A 107 -13.76 -12.56 9.93
N PRO A 108 -13.08 -13.28 9.02
CA PRO A 108 -13.75 -13.82 7.86
C PRO A 108 -14.74 -14.91 8.25
N THR A 109 -15.95 -14.85 7.70
CA THR A 109 -17.04 -15.82 7.93
C THR A 109 -17.16 -16.85 6.81
N THR A 110 -16.40 -16.69 5.72
CA THR A 110 -16.43 -17.60 4.56
C THR A 110 -16.13 -19.05 4.98
N PRO A 111 -16.96 -20.04 4.60
CA PRO A 111 -16.72 -21.45 4.88
C PRO A 111 -15.35 -21.96 4.42
N GLY A 112 -14.75 -22.88 5.18
CA GLY A 112 -13.40 -23.41 4.90
C GLY A 112 -13.26 -24.08 3.53
N TRP A 113 -14.30 -24.76 3.05
CA TRP A 113 -14.30 -25.41 1.72
C TRP A 113 -14.23 -24.42 0.56
N LEU A 114 -14.79 -23.21 0.71
CA LEU A 114 -14.66 -22.14 -0.29
C LEU A 114 -13.25 -21.56 -0.28
N ARG A 115 -12.70 -21.30 0.91
CA ARG A 115 -11.33 -20.78 1.04
C ARG A 115 -10.29 -21.75 0.51
N SER A 116 -10.47 -23.06 0.70
CA SER A 116 -9.54 -24.07 0.15
C SER A 116 -9.52 -24.11 -1.38
N LEU A 117 -10.58 -23.63 -2.03
CA LEU A 117 -10.65 -23.49 -3.49
C LEU A 117 -10.05 -22.15 -3.97
N GLY A 118 -9.52 -21.32 -3.07
CA GLY A 118 -9.05 -19.98 -3.39
C GLY A 118 -10.19 -18.96 -3.62
N ALA A 119 -11.43 -19.29 -3.24
CA ALA A 119 -12.55 -18.39 -3.36
C ALA A 119 -12.61 -17.45 -2.14
N SER A 120 -12.20 -16.20 -2.35
CA SER A 120 -12.23 -15.12 -1.36
C SER A 120 -13.34 -14.11 -1.68
N PRO A 121 -13.91 -13.42 -0.69
CA PRO A 121 -14.81 -12.30 -0.96
C PRO A 121 -14.06 -11.18 -1.71
N MET A 122 -14.80 -10.36 -2.44
CA MET A 122 -14.23 -9.19 -3.12
C MET A 122 -13.67 -8.21 -2.09
N LYS A 123 -12.60 -7.50 -2.45
CA LYS A 123 -12.02 -6.48 -1.58
C LYS A 123 -12.89 -5.23 -1.59
N LEU A 124 -13.12 -4.63 -0.42
CA LEU A 124 -13.86 -3.38 -0.30
C LEU A 124 -12.88 -2.20 -0.22
N GLY A 125 -13.15 -1.16 -1.00
CA GLY A 125 -12.38 0.09 -1.01
C GLY A 125 -12.61 0.90 0.27
N LEU A 126 -11.75 1.91 0.47
CA LEU A 126 -11.80 2.75 1.67
C LEU A 126 -13.14 3.46 1.87
N ASP A 127 -13.82 3.79 0.78
CA ASP A 127 -15.13 4.43 0.76
C ASP A 127 -16.27 3.51 1.22
N LEU A 128 -16.04 2.20 1.24
CA LEU A 128 -16.98 1.18 1.71
C LEU A 128 -16.56 0.57 3.06
N SER A 129 -15.26 0.32 3.26
CA SER A 129 -14.71 -0.25 4.50
C SER A 129 -14.48 0.78 5.61
N GLY A 130 -14.41 2.08 5.25
CA GLY A 130 -13.87 3.11 6.12
C GLY A 130 -12.36 2.98 6.33
N GLY A 131 -11.73 4.03 6.84
CA GLY A 131 -10.30 4.06 7.17
C GLY A 131 -9.63 5.37 6.78
N VAL A 132 -8.31 5.33 6.58
CA VAL A 132 -7.49 6.50 6.21
C VAL A 132 -6.76 6.31 4.87
N HIS A 133 -6.70 7.38 4.09
CA HIS A 133 -5.93 7.49 2.86
C HIS A 133 -4.88 8.59 3.03
N PHE A 134 -3.62 8.24 2.83
CA PHE A 134 -2.49 9.16 2.83
C PHE A 134 -1.80 9.18 1.47
N LEU A 135 -1.53 10.38 0.97
CA LEU A 135 -0.60 10.58 -0.14
C LEU A 135 0.71 11.13 0.40
N LEU A 136 1.75 10.31 0.38
CA LEU A 136 3.10 10.69 0.82
C LEU A 136 3.91 11.16 -0.38
N ALA A 137 4.57 12.31 -0.27
CA ALA A 137 5.51 12.81 -1.28
C ALA A 137 6.94 12.67 -0.78
N VAL A 138 7.81 12.11 -1.63
CA VAL A 138 9.21 11.83 -1.34
C VAL A 138 10.09 13.00 -1.80
N ASP A 139 10.97 13.48 -0.92
CA ASP A 139 11.93 14.54 -1.19
C ASP A 139 13.14 14.01 -1.97
N MET A 140 13.04 14.04 -3.30
CA MET A 140 14.07 13.53 -4.20
C MET A 140 15.36 14.34 -4.17
N GLU A 141 15.28 15.63 -3.88
CA GLU A 141 16.45 16.50 -3.83
C GLU A 141 17.33 16.13 -2.64
N LYS A 142 16.71 15.87 -1.49
CA LYS A 142 17.44 15.36 -0.33
C LYS A 142 18.01 13.97 -0.56
N ALA A 143 17.29 13.09 -1.27
CA ALA A 143 17.80 11.76 -1.63
C ALA A 143 19.12 11.86 -2.43
N VAL A 144 19.13 12.72 -3.45
CA VAL A 144 20.30 12.98 -4.29
C VAL A 144 21.41 13.64 -3.45
N SER A 145 21.08 14.66 -2.64
CA SER A 145 22.06 15.32 -1.77
C SER A 145 22.71 14.36 -0.77
N ALA A 146 21.95 13.47 -0.14
CA ALA A 146 22.46 12.46 0.77
C ALA A 146 23.42 11.50 0.06
N ARG A 147 23.04 11.01 -1.14
CA ARG A 147 23.91 10.14 -1.93
C ARG A 147 25.18 10.86 -2.41
N MET A 148 25.07 12.13 -2.76
CA MET A 148 26.22 12.96 -3.16
C MET A 148 27.23 13.14 -2.03
N LYS A 149 26.78 13.30 -0.77
CA LYS A 149 27.68 13.36 0.39
C LYS A 149 28.49 12.08 0.58
N VAL A 150 27.87 10.91 0.36
CA VAL A 150 28.56 9.61 0.44
C VAL A 150 29.65 9.54 -0.63
N TYR A 151 29.29 9.83 -1.89
CA TYR A 151 30.26 9.84 -2.98
C TYR A 151 31.38 10.86 -2.77
N GLU A 152 31.07 12.04 -2.24
CA GLU A 152 32.07 13.05 -1.89
C GLU A 152 33.08 12.49 -0.88
N GLY A 153 32.62 11.76 0.13
CA GLY A 153 33.46 11.07 1.10
C GLY A 153 34.38 10.03 0.45
N ASP A 154 33.86 9.21 -0.46
CA ASP A 154 34.60 8.18 -1.17
C ASP A 154 35.65 8.77 -2.10
N VAL A 155 35.29 9.78 -2.89
CA VAL A 155 36.23 10.51 -3.76
C VAL A 155 37.36 11.11 -2.93
N LYS A 156 37.03 11.79 -1.82
CA LYS A 156 38.01 12.38 -0.90
C LYS A 156 38.90 11.31 -0.25
N SER A 157 38.35 10.14 0.07
CA SER A 157 39.11 9.01 0.62
C SER A 157 40.11 8.47 -0.38
N THR A 158 39.69 8.25 -1.62
CA THR A 158 40.55 7.78 -2.72
C THR A 158 41.67 8.76 -3.03
N LEU A 159 41.37 10.06 -3.13
CA LEU A 159 42.40 11.08 -3.36
C LEU A 159 43.43 11.15 -2.22
N ARG A 160 43.00 10.98 -0.96
CA ARG A 160 43.91 10.93 0.20
C ARG A 160 44.82 9.70 0.16
N LYS A 161 44.28 8.52 -0.19
CA LYS A 161 45.06 7.28 -0.33
C LYS A 161 46.18 7.42 -1.36
N GLU A 162 45.87 8.07 -2.49
CA GLU A 162 46.81 8.33 -3.59
C GLU A 162 47.66 9.60 -3.42
N ARG A 163 47.59 10.23 -2.24
CA ARG A 163 48.34 11.44 -1.84
C ARG A 163 48.12 12.65 -2.78
N VAL A 164 46.95 12.76 -3.39
CA VAL A 164 46.58 13.93 -4.20
C VAL A 164 46.02 15.02 -3.29
N ARG A 165 46.67 16.19 -3.28
CA ARG A 165 46.22 17.34 -2.48
C ARG A 165 45.03 18.02 -3.18
N TYR A 166 43.98 18.29 -2.42
CA TYR A 166 42.79 18.98 -2.91
C TYR A 166 42.28 19.97 -1.86
N ARG A 167 41.53 20.97 -2.33
CA ARG A 167 40.74 21.88 -1.50
C ARG A 167 39.26 21.60 -1.75
N SER A 168 38.51 21.30 -0.69
CA SER A 168 37.04 21.17 -0.81
C SER A 168 36.43 22.55 -1.06
N LEU A 169 35.62 22.67 -2.09
CA LEU A 169 34.83 23.88 -2.37
C LEU A 169 33.37 23.64 -2.00
N PRO A 170 32.58 24.70 -1.73
CA PRO A 170 31.15 24.57 -1.52
C PRO A 170 30.49 23.87 -2.72
N PRO A 171 29.57 22.92 -2.49
CA PRO A 171 28.82 22.32 -3.58
C PRO A 171 27.99 23.37 -4.32
N GLN A 172 27.90 23.25 -5.64
CA GLN A 172 27.09 24.10 -6.52
C GLN A 172 26.33 23.20 -7.49
N ASP A 173 25.06 23.48 -7.73
CA ASP A 173 24.18 22.72 -8.65
C ASP A 173 24.20 21.20 -8.39
N ALA A 174 24.17 20.80 -7.10
CA ALA A 174 24.23 19.40 -6.67
C ALA A 174 25.46 18.61 -7.19
N ALA A 175 26.55 19.31 -7.52
CA ALA A 175 27.82 18.72 -7.95
C ALA A 175 28.91 18.87 -6.89
N ILE A 176 29.84 17.90 -6.84
CA ILE A 176 31.05 17.99 -6.01
C ILE A 176 32.04 18.91 -6.71
N GLN A 177 32.64 19.82 -5.94
CA GLN A 177 33.71 20.70 -6.41
C GLN A 177 34.99 20.54 -5.61
N LEU A 178 36.08 20.26 -6.31
CA LEU A 178 37.42 20.12 -5.73
C LEU A 178 38.37 21.08 -6.43
N GLY A 179 39.03 21.93 -5.65
CA GLY A 179 40.06 22.85 -6.13
C GLY A 179 41.46 22.24 -6.04
N PHE A 180 42.28 22.52 -7.05
CA PHE A 180 43.67 22.06 -7.17
C PHE A 180 44.60 23.26 -7.42
N ALA A 181 45.85 23.11 -6.98
CA ALA A 181 46.87 24.16 -7.08
C ALA A 181 47.61 24.16 -8.43
N ASP A 182 47.71 23.00 -9.09
CA ASP A 182 48.51 22.75 -10.30
C ASP A 182 47.80 21.76 -11.26
N GLU A 183 48.21 21.74 -12.53
CA GLU A 183 47.59 20.88 -13.58
C GLU A 183 47.80 19.41 -13.28
N GLU A 184 49.01 19.07 -12.84
CA GLU A 184 49.42 17.69 -12.64
C GLU A 184 48.53 17.01 -11.58
N SER A 185 48.26 17.72 -10.48
CA SER A 185 47.35 17.26 -9.43
C SER A 185 45.91 17.12 -9.93
N LEU A 186 45.45 18.04 -10.78
CA LEU A 186 44.10 17.98 -11.37
C LEU A 186 43.96 16.84 -12.37
N GLU A 187 44.91 16.66 -13.29
CA GLU A 187 44.94 15.56 -14.26
C GLU A 187 45.00 14.21 -13.55
N LYS A 188 45.85 14.10 -12.52
CA LYS A 188 45.95 12.89 -11.69
C LYS A 188 44.63 12.61 -10.96
N ALA A 189 43.99 13.63 -10.38
CA ALA A 189 42.68 13.48 -9.75
C ALA A 189 41.61 13.06 -10.76
N GLN A 190 41.57 13.68 -11.93
CA GLN A 190 40.63 13.36 -12.99
C GLN A 190 40.79 11.92 -13.48
N ALA A 191 42.03 11.45 -13.68
CA ALA A 191 42.32 10.08 -14.08
C ALA A 191 41.88 9.07 -13.00
N LEU A 192 42.16 9.34 -11.73
CA LEU A 192 41.74 8.49 -10.61
C LEU A 192 40.21 8.40 -10.49
N VAL A 193 39.53 9.54 -10.62
CA VAL A 193 38.07 9.59 -10.55
C VAL A 193 37.44 8.87 -11.74
N ARG A 194 37.91 9.11 -12.97
CA ARG A 194 37.43 8.38 -14.16
C ARG A 194 37.64 6.87 -14.07
N LYS A 195 38.72 6.43 -13.44
CA LYS A 195 39.02 5.00 -13.26
C LYS A 195 38.11 4.33 -12.23
N SER A 196 37.75 5.05 -11.17
CA SER A 196 37.07 4.47 -9.99
C SER A 196 35.58 4.77 -9.93
N PHE A 197 35.11 5.81 -10.64
CA PHE A 197 33.73 6.29 -10.57
C PHE A 197 33.20 6.60 -11.98
N ASN A 198 32.36 5.71 -12.52
CA ASN A 198 31.73 5.86 -13.83
C ASN A 198 30.39 6.62 -13.78
N ASP A 199 29.93 6.96 -12.57
CA ASP A 199 28.62 7.56 -12.31
C ASP A 199 28.58 9.09 -12.56
N PHE A 200 29.74 9.72 -12.81
CA PHE A 200 29.90 11.16 -12.90
C PHE A 200 30.22 11.67 -14.31
N GLU A 201 29.57 12.77 -14.68
CA GLU A 201 30.04 13.70 -15.69
C GLU A 201 31.09 14.62 -15.05
N ILE A 202 32.30 14.59 -15.62
CA ILE A 202 33.46 15.29 -15.10
C ILE A 202 33.73 16.50 -15.99
N THR A 203 33.67 17.68 -15.41
CA THR A 203 34.05 18.93 -16.08
C THR A 203 35.14 19.64 -15.30
N THR A 204 36.01 20.35 -16.01
CA THR A 204 37.06 21.17 -15.42
C THR A 204 36.76 22.64 -15.71
N SER A 205 37.05 23.50 -14.76
CA SER A 205 36.95 24.95 -14.93
C SER A 205 38.04 25.66 -14.15
N GLU A 206 38.30 26.92 -14.48
CA GLU A 206 39.25 27.75 -13.74
C GLU A 206 38.52 28.96 -13.17
N ARG A 207 38.67 29.21 -11.86
CA ARG A 207 38.05 30.35 -11.19
C ARG A 207 39.03 30.96 -10.20
N ASN A 208 39.28 32.27 -10.33
CA ASN A 208 40.19 33.02 -9.46
C ASN A 208 41.60 32.40 -9.35
N GLY A 209 42.14 31.88 -10.46
CA GLY A 209 43.45 31.20 -10.50
C GLY A 209 43.50 29.84 -9.80
N GLN A 210 42.35 29.28 -9.42
CA GLN A 210 42.22 27.91 -8.90
C GLN A 210 41.55 27.04 -9.95
N ARG A 211 42.14 25.87 -10.20
CA ARG A 211 41.59 24.89 -11.12
C ARG A 211 40.62 23.99 -10.38
N ILE A 212 39.42 23.83 -10.93
CA ILE A 212 38.29 23.19 -10.27
C ILE A 212 37.90 21.96 -11.08
N LEU A 213 37.86 20.82 -10.41
CA LEU A 213 37.24 19.60 -10.88
C LEU A 213 35.80 19.55 -10.37
N ARG A 214 34.84 19.56 -11.29
CA ARG A 214 33.41 19.43 -11.01
C ARG A 214 32.94 18.03 -11.38
N LEU A 215 32.30 17.35 -10.44
CA LEU A 215 31.72 16.02 -10.61
C LEU A 215 30.20 16.12 -10.44
N ALA A 216 29.45 16.00 -11.53
CA ALA A 216 27.99 15.96 -11.52
C ALA A 216 27.50 14.54 -11.84
N LEU A 217 26.41 14.09 -11.23
CA LEU A 217 25.84 12.78 -11.56
C LEU A 217 25.29 12.77 -12.97
N THR A 218 25.49 11.66 -13.68
CA THR A 218 24.83 11.41 -14.98
C THR A 218 23.31 11.35 -14.82
N GLN A 219 22.56 11.66 -15.88
CA GLN A 219 21.09 11.55 -15.87
C GLN A 219 20.61 10.12 -15.58
N ALA A 220 21.33 9.12 -16.08
CA ALA A 220 21.06 7.71 -15.78
C ALA A 220 21.18 7.42 -14.28
N LYS A 221 22.23 7.93 -13.63
CA LYS A 221 22.43 7.72 -12.20
C LYS A 221 21.40 8.47 -11.36
N LEU A 222 21.00 9.67 -11.76
CA LEU A 222 19.91 10.41 -11.10
C LEU A 222 18.58 9.64 -11.17
N ALA A 223 18.24 9.04 -12.31
CA ALA A 223 17.05 8.20 -12.45
C ALA A 223 17.13 6.94 -11.56
N GLU A 224 18.30 6.29 -11.50
CA GLU A 224 18.55 5.14 -10.62
C GLU A 224 18.35 5.50 -9.14
N ILE A 225 18.92 6.63 -8.68
CA ILE A 225 18.76 7.10 -7.29
C ILE A 225 17.29 7.37 -6.98
N ARG A 226 16.55 8.00 -7.89
CA ARG A 226 15.10 8.25 -7.71
C ARG A 226 14.31 6.95 -7.60
N GLU A 227 14.59 5.99 -8.48
CA GLU A 227 13.90 4.70 -8.49
C GLU A 227 14.21 3.89 -7.22
N TYR A 228 15.48 3.83 -6.83
CA TYR A 228 15.90 3.21 -5.58
C TYR A 228 15.22 3.86 -4.37
N SER A 229 15.19 5.19 -4.32
CA SER A 229 14.61 5.94 -3.19
C SER A 229 13.11 5.67 -3.04
N ILE A 230 12.36 5.62 -4.15
CA ILE A 230 10.94 5.24 -4.11
C ILE A 230 10.76 3.80 -3.68
N LYS A 231 11.51 2.86 -4.27
CA LYS A 231 11.38 1.44 -3.96
C LYS A 231 11.71 1.16 -2.49
N GLN A 232 12.75 1.79 -1.96
CA GLN A 232 13.13 1.67 -0.57
C GLN A 232 12.06 2.28 0.35
N ASN A 233 11.66 3.53 0.13
CA ASN A 233 10.62 4.16 0.94
C ASN A 233 9.29 3.40 0.88
N LEU A 234 8.91 2.84 -0.27
CA LEU A 234 7.72 2.02 -0.42
C LEU A 234 7.82 0.73 0.41
N THR A 235 9.01 0.11 0.47
CA THR A 235 9.26 -1.05 1.33
C THR A 235 9.17 -0.68 2.81
N THR A 236 9.81 0.43 3.20
CA THR A 236 9.72 0.98 4.57
C THR A 236 8.28 1.29 4.98
N VAL A 237 7.51 1.94 4.10
CA VAL A 237 6.09 2.23 4.35
C VAL A 237 5.29 0.94 4.50
N ARG A 238 5.49 -0.06 3.63
CA ARG A 238 4.83 -1.37 3.78
C ARG A 238 5.11 -2.00 5.15
N ASN A 239 6.37 -2.01 5.58
CA ASN A 239 6.75 -2.57 6.87
C ASN A 239 6.08 -1.80 8.03
N ARG A 240 6.12 -0.46 7.99
CA ARG A 240 5.46 0.39 9.00
C ARG A 240 3.96 0.17 9.08
N VAL A 241 3.32 -0.02 7.94
CA VAL A 241 1.89 -0.27 7.90
C VAL A 241 1.55 -1.65 8.47
N ASN A 242 2.35 -2.67 8.18
CA ASN A 242 2.14 -4.00 8.76
C ASN A 242 2.24 -3.98 10.30
N GLU A 243 3.12 -3.13 10.85
CA GLU A 243 3.27 -2.95 12.29
C GLU A 243 2.08 -2.24 12.96
N LEU A 244 1.27 -1.49 12.20
CA LEU A 244 0.01 -0.91 12.71
C LEU A 244 -1.06 -1.98 12.96
N GLY A 245 -0.82 -3.24 12.60
CA GLY A 245 -1.77 -4.34 12.79
C GLY A 245 -3.01 -4.25 11.91
N VAL A 246 -2.92 -3.50 10.80
CA VAL A 246 -4.04 -3.29 9.85
C VAL A 246 -4.18 -4.51 8.95
N ALA A 247 -5.42 -5.00 8.79
CA ALA A 247 -5.71 -6.03 7.82
C ALA A 247 -5.62 -5.47 6.38
N GLU A 248 -4.75 -6.06 5.56
CA GLU A 248 -4.63 -5.81 4.12
C GLU A 248 -4.41 -4.34 3.68
N PRO A 249 -3.32 -3.69 4.10
CA PRO A 249 -3.01 -2.35 3.64
C PRO A 249 -2.66 -2.26 2.16
N LEU A 250 -3.08 -1.17 1.50
CA LEU A 250 -2.67 -0.87 0.14
C LEU A 250 -1.53 0.15 0.14
N VAL A 251 -0.33 -0.27 -0.25
CA VAL A 251 0.82 0.63 -0.41
C VAL A 251 1.36 0.54 -1.83
N GLN A 252 1.16 1.62 -2.59
CA GLN A 252 1.51 1.68 -4.01
C GLN A 252 2.23 2.99 -4.35
N ARG A 253 3.00 2.98 -5.43
CA ARG A 253 3.59 4.19 -6.01
C ARG A 253 2.52 4.94 -6.80
N GLN A 254 2.46 6.25 -6.63
CA GLN A 254 1.63 7.15 -7.44
C GLN A 254 2.52 8.18 -8.15
N GLY A 255 2.65 8.06 -9.48
CA GLY A 255 3.50 8.94 -10.27
C GLY A 255 5.00 8.77 -9.96
N ALA A 256 5.79 9.83 -10.20
CA ALA A 256 7.26 9.74 -10.12
C ALA A 256 7.79 9.77 -8.67
N ASN A 257 7.19 10.56 -7.78
CA ASN A 257 7.71 10.85 -6.45
C ASN A 257 6.71 10.69 -5.29
N ARG A 258 5.55 10.05 -5.50
CA ARG A 258 4.55 9.87 -4.45
C ARG A 258 4.24 8.41 -4.15
N ILE A 259 3.81 8.15 -2.93
CA ILE A 259 3.40 6.84 -2.43
C ILE A 259 2.00 7.02 -1.84
N VAL A 260 1.04 6.26 -2.36
CA VAL A 260 -0.32 6.19 -1.81
C VAL A 260 -0.39 5.06 -0.78
N VAL A 261 -0.99 5.37 0.36
CA VAL A 261 -1.20 4.45 1.48
C VAL A 261 -2.67 4.48 1.86
N GLU A 262 -3.35 3.33 1.74
CA GLU A 262 -4.72 3.16 2.22
C GLU A 262 -4.73 2.14 3.34
N LEU A 263 -5.32 2.52 4.46
CA LEU A 263 -5.43 1.70 5.67
C LEU A 263 -6.92 1.48 5.98
N PRO A 264 -7.52 0.41 5.43
CA PRO A 264 -8.90 0.06 5.74
C PRO A 264 -9.09 -0.21 7.23
N GLY A 265 -10.21 0.25 7.80
CA GLY A 265 -10.56 0.00 9.20
C GLY A 265 -9.74 0.75 10.26
N VAL A 266 -8.72 1.52 9.87
CA VAL A 266 -7.96 2.38 10.80
C VAL A 266 -8.76 3.62 11.12
N GLN A 267 -9.04 3.83 12.41
CA GLN A 267 -9.86 4.96 12.88
C GLN A 267 -9.02 6.07 13.49
N ASP A 268 -7.86 5.73 14.07
CA ASP A 268 -6.92 6.71 14.63
C ASP A 268 -5.93 7.19 13.55
N THR A 269 -6.27 8.31 12.91
CA THR A 269 -5.42 8.96 11.91
C THR A 269 -4.11 9.45 12.51
N ALA A 270 -4.13 9.92 13.77
CA ALA A 270 -2.98 10.52 14.41
C ALA A 270 -1.92 9.46 14.73
N GLU A 271 -2.34 8.29 15.20
CA GLU A 271 -1.46 7.13 15.39
C GLU A 271 -0.85 6.67 14.06
N ALA A 272 -1.66 6.50 13.02
CA ALA A 272 -1.16 6.10 11.71
C ALA A 272 -0.17 7.13 11.13
N LYS A 273 -0.49 8.42 11.24
CA LYS A 273 0.37 9.53 10.81
C LYS A 273 1.68 9.56 11.57
N ARG A 274 1.66 9.30 12.87
CA ARG A 274 2.84 9.23 13.73
C ARG A 274 3.77 8.08 13.30
N VAL A 275 3.23 6.91 12.98
CA VAL A 275 4.04 5.75 12.55
C VAL A 275 4.57 5.93 11.13
N LEU A 276 3.75 6.41 10.20
CA LEU A 276 4.16 6.60 8.79
C LEU A 276 5.05 7.82 8.58
N GLY A 277 4.78 8.91 9.29
CA GLY A 277 5.44 10.20 9.14
C GLY A 277 6.78 10.35 9.87
N LYS A 278 7.06 9.50 10.86
CA LYS A 278 8.32 9.57 11.61
C LYS A 278 9.51 9.22 10.73
N THR A 279 10.29 10.22 10.36
CA THR A 279 11.57 10.08 9.66
C THR A 279 12.66 9.76 10.68
N ALA A 280 12.62 8.56 11.24
CA ALA A 280 13.65 8.07 12.14
C ALA A 280 14.79 7.45 11.34
N ASN A 281 15.94 8.12 11.33
CA ASN A 281 17.20 7.49 10.94
C ASN A 281 18.05 7.27 12.17
N LEU A 282 18.80 6.17 12.18
CA LEU A 282 19.71 5.83 13.26
C LEU A 282 21.14 5.82 12.72
N GLU A 283 22.04 6.44 13.45
CA GLU A 283 23.47 6.42 13.18
C GLU A 283 24.22 5.82 14.37
N PHE A 284 25.16 4.94 14.10
CA PHE A 284 26.05 4.36 15.10
C PHE A 284 27.42 5.01 14.97
N ARG A 285 27.91 5.62 16.05
CA ARG A 285 29.20 6.33 16.09
C ARG A 285 29.99 5.98 17.36
N LEU A 286 31.32 6.02 17.27
CA LEU A 286 32.17 5.88 18.46
C LEU A 286 32.22 7.18 19.25
N ALA A 287 32.37 7.07 20.57
CA ALA A 287 32.72 8.20 21.42
C ALA A 287 34.13 8.68 21.08
N ALA A 288 34.29 10.00 21.01
CA ALA A 288 35.58 10.62 20.74
C ALA A 288 36.55 10.39 21.90
N GLU A 289 37.83 10.23 21.59
CA GLU A 289 38.88 10.14 22.60
C GLU A 289 39.10 11.50 23.29
N ALA A 290 39.61 11.46 24.52
CA ALA A 290 39.91 12.67 25.27
C ALA A 290 40.92 13.55 24.51
N GLY A 291 40.55 14.81 24.23
CA GLY A 291 41.39 15.74 23.47
C GLY A 291 41.27 15.61 21.94
N ALA A 292 40.31 14.83 21.42
CA ALA A 292 40.06 14.75 19.99
C ALA A 292 39.80 16.13 19.35
N SER A 293 40.41 16.35 18.18
CA SER A 293 40.25 17.60 17.43
C SER A 293 38.79 17.86 17.05
N LYS A 294 38.38 19.13 17.03
CA LYS A 294 37.07 19.56 16.52
C LYS A 294 36.86 19.21 15.03
N ALA A 295 37.93 18.92 14.30
CA ALA A 295 37.86 18.47 12.90
C ALA A 295 37.41 17.01 12.77
N THR A 296 37.67 16.16 13.76
CA THR A 296 37.35 14.71 13.74
C THR A 296 36.21 14.33 14.66
N SER A 297 35.72 15.27 15.47
CA SER A 297 34.66 15.06 16.45
C SER A 297 33.52 16.06 16.31
N GLU A 298 32.36 15.71 16.86
CA GLU A 298 31.14 16.50 16.87
C GLU A 298 30.39 16.24 18.19
N THR A 299 29.82 17.29 18.78
CA THR A 299 29.13 17.22 20.08
C THR A 299 27.63 17.04 19.86
N PHE A 300 27.02 16.10 20.59
CA PHE A 300 25.60 15.80 20.53
C PHE A 300 24.96 15.84 21.92
N GLU A 301 23.73 16.35 21.98
CA GLU A 301 22.90 16.30 23.18
C GLU A 301 22.21 14.95 23.30
N PHE A 302 21.95 14.52 24.54
CA PHE A 302 21.11 13.36 24.80
C PHE A 302 19.64 13.69 24.59
N ARG A 303 18.84 12.68 24.23
CA ARG A 303 17.38 12.81 24.19
C ARG A 303 16.80 13.05 25.59
N GLU A 304 17.43 12.46 26.60
CA GLU A 304 17.07 12.61 28.01
C GLU A 304 17.47 13.99 28.55
N PRO A 305 16.54 14.75 29.14
CA PRO A 305 16.83 16.06 29.72
C PRO A 305 17.85 15.97 30.86
N GLY A 306 18.80 16.92 30.91
CA GLY A 306 19.74 17.07 32.04
C GLY A 306 21.01 16.24 31.97
N ARG A 307 21.15 15.35 30.97
CA ARG A 307 22.40 14.61 30.74
C ARG A 307 23.40 15.46 29.95
N PRO A 308 24.69 15.54 30.36
CA PRO A 308 25.67 16.37 29.68
C PRO A 308 25.90 15.89 28.25
N PRO A 309 26.13 16.78 27.29
CA PRO A 309 26.35 16.40 25.90
C PRO A 309 27.63 15.56 25.74
N VAL A 310 27.63 14.67 24.75
CA VAL A 310 28.75 13.76 24.48
C VAL A 310 29.43 14.12 23.16
N GLN A 311 30.76 14.02 23.15
CA GLN A 311 31.56 14.21 21.96
C GLN A 311 31.75 12.86 21.24
N LEU A 312 31.34 12.80 19.98
CA LEU A 312 31.39 11.60 19.14
C LEU A 312 32.33 11.82 17.97
N GLU A 313 32.90 10.74 17.45
CA GLU A 313 33.65 10.79 16.19
C GLU A 313 32.71 11.14 15.02
N ARG A 314 33.23 11.84 14.01
CA ARG A 314 32.49 12.10 12.77
C ARG A 314 32.37 10.87 11.87
N GLY A 315 33.17 9.82 12.13
CA GLY A 315 33.11 8.56 11.42
C GLY A 315 31.82 7.81 11.73
N LEU A 316 31.06 7.47 10.68
CA LEU A 316 29.88 6.64 10.77
C LEU A 316 30.28 5.16 10.74
N ILE A 317 29.82 4.36 11.71
CA ILE A 317 30.02 2.90 11.69
C ILE A 317 29.01 2.28 10.73
N LEU A 318 27.72 2.49 10.99
CA LEU A 318 26.61 2.04 10.17
C LEU A 318 25.36 2.87 10.43
N THR A 319 24.35 2.68 9.59
CA THR A 319 23.04 3.32 9.65
C THR A 319 21.92 2.30 9.83
N GLY A 320 20.75 2.78 10.25
CA GLY A 320 19.58 1.93 10.53
C GLY A 320 19.00 1.17 9.33
N ASP A 321 19.37 1.50 8.09
CA ASP A 321 18.99 0.74 6.88
C ASP A 321 19.62 -0.67 6.84
N GLN A 322 20.71 -0.89 7.58
CA GLN A 322 21.40 -2.17 7.68
C GLN A 322 20.80 -3.09 8.77
N VAL A 323 19.68 -2.68 9.40
CA VAL A 323 18.98 -3.43 10.45
C VAL A 323 17.89 -4.28 9.82
N THR A 324 17.92 -5.59 10.06
CA THR A 324 16.95 -6.56 9.52
C THR A 324 15.83 -6.91 10.51
N ASP A 325 16.13 -6.95 11.81
CA ASP A 325 15.14 -7.18 12.87
C ASP A 325 15.52 -6.40 14.13
N ALA A 326 14.51 -5.96 14.88
CA ALA A 326 14.68 -5.30 16.17
C ALA A 326 13.50 -5.60 17.10
N LYS A 327 13.80 -6.09 18.30
CA LYS A 327 12.81 -6.52 19.30
C LYS A 327 13.11 -5.93 20.67
N ALA A 328 12.10 -5.30 21.27
CA ALA A 328 12.14 -4.91 22.67
C ALA A 328 12.12 -6.17 23.55
N SER A 329 12.93 -6.17 24.60
CA SER A 329 13.08 -7.27 25.55
C SER A 329 13.47 -6.69 26.90
N TYR A 330 13.48 -7.52 27.94
CA TYR A 330 14.10 -7.20 29.21
C TYR A 330 15.44 -7.93 29.36
N ASP A 331 16.36 -7.34 30.12
CA ASP A 331 17.55 -8.03 30.63
C ASP A 331 17.20 -8.89 31.87
N GLU A 332 18.18 -9.64 32.37
CA GLU A 332 18.02 -10.52 33.55
C GLU A 332 17.67 -9.74 34.84
N ASN A 333 17.91 -8.42 34.85
CA ASN A 333 17.64 -7.52 35.97
C ASN A 333 16.33 -6.73 35.79
N GLY A 334 15.52 -7.06 34.77
CA GLY A 334 14.25 -6.39 34.48
C GLY A 334 14.40 -5.00 33.82
N ARG A 335 15.59 -4.64 33.32
CA ARG A 335 15.80 -3.38 32.58
C ARG A 335 15.43 -3.57 31.10
N PRO A 336 14.77 -2.58 30.47
CA PRO A 336 14.42 -2.67 29.06
C PRO A 336 15.68 -2.62 28.18
N GLN A 337 15.70 -3.46 27.14
CA GLN A 337 16.74 -3.53 26.12
C GLN A 337 16.12 -3.75 24.73
N VAL A 338 16.85 -3.42 23.68
CA VAL A 338 16.46 -3.73 22.29
C VAL A 338 17.50 -4.66 21.67
N ASN A 339 17.07 -5.84 21.27
CA ASN A 339 17.89 -6.81 20.53
C ASN A 339 17.85 -6.45 19.04
N ILE A 340 19.02 -6.30 18.42
CA ILE A 340 19.18 -5.88 17.02
C ILE A 340 19.83 -6.99 16.21
N HIS A 341 19.31 -7.21 15.01
CA HIS A 341 19.92 -8.02 13.96
C HIS A 341 20.28 -7.12 12.78
N LEU A 342 21.51 -7.23 12.31
CA LEU A 342 22.01 -6.56 11.11
C LEU A 342 22.00 -7.54 9.94
N ASP A 343 22.04 -7.00 8.72
CA ASP A 343 22.36 -7.80 7.54
C ASP A 343 23.85 -8.22 7.52
N GLY A 344 24.24 -8.99 6.50
CA GLY A 344 25.61 -9.47 6.37
C GLY A 344 26.65 -8.34 6.24
N HIS A 345 26.32 -7.25 5.55
CA HIS A 345 27.23 -6.12 5.34
C HIS A 345 27.37 -5.28 6.61
N GLY A 346 26.24 -4.93 7.25
CA GLY A 346 26.20 -4.23 8.53
C GLY A 346 26.92 -5.00 9.64
N GLY A 347 26.78 -6.33 9.68
CA GLY A 347 27.50 -7.18 10.63
C GLY A 347 29.02 -7.14 10.44
N GLU A 348 29.51 -7.08 9.20
CA GLU A 348 30.94 -6.94 8.91
C GLU A 348 31.48 -5.57 9.33
N LEU A 349 30.74 -4.49 9.01
CA LEU A 349 31.09 -3.12 9.41
C LEU A 349 31.15 -2.98 10.94
N MET A 350 30.14 -3.51 11.64
CA MET A 350 30.08 -3.48 13.09
C MET A 350 31.23 -4.29 13.73
N SER A 351 31.53 -5.48 13.21
CA SER A 351 32.65 -6.31 13.68
C SER A 351 33.99 -5.62 13.48
N ARG A 352 34.21 -5.02 12.31
CA ARG A 352 35.43 -4.27 12.01
C ARG A 352 35.59 -3.05 12.90
N ALA A 353 34.50 -2.31 13.14
CA ALA A 353 34.51 -1.12 13.96
C ALA A 353 34.68 -1.42 15.46
N THR A 354 34.20 -2.57 15.95
CA THR A 354 34.24 -2.88 17.39
C THR A 354 35.43 -3.74 17.81
N ARG A 355 36.03 -4.54 16.91
CA ARG A 355 37.14 -5.45 17.22
C ARG A 355 38.32 -4.76 17.92
N ASN A 356 38.67 -3.54 17.51
CA ASN A 356 39.79 -2.78 18.09
C ASN A 356 39.33 -1.68 19.05
N ASN A 357 38.03 -1.60 19.36
CA ASN A 357 37.43 -0.54 20.16
C ASN A 357 36.68 -1.10 21.38
N VAL A 358 37.02 -2.32 21.81
CA VAL A 358 36.52 -2.90 23.08
C VAL A 358 36.94 -2.01 24.25
N GLY A 359 36.01 -1.72 25.15
CA GLY A 359 36.18 -0.78 26.26
C GLY A 359 35.84 0.67 25.92
N ARG A 360 35.70 1.03 24.63
CA ARG A 360 35.23 2.36 24.23
C ARG A 360 33.71 2.43 24.25
N SER A 361 33.17 3.63 24.37
CA SER A 361 31.72 3.86 24.28
C SER A 361 31.27 4.03 22.83
N MET A 362 30.13 3.45 22.50
CA MET A 362 29.43 3.61 21.23
C MET A 362 28.10 4.31 21.49
N ALA A 363 27.83 5.33 20.67
CA ALA A 363 26.60 6.07 20.71
C ALA A 363 25.66 5.62 19.59
N VAL A 364 24.38 5.58 19.93
CA VAL A 364 23.29 5.47 18.96
C VAL A 364 22.61 6.83 18.89
N ILE A 365 22.64 7.43 17.72
CA ILE A 365 22.08 8.75 17.45
C ILE A 365 20.75 8.55 16.74
N PHE A 366 19.69 9.10 17.32
CA PHE A 366 18.38 9.23 16.71
C PHE A 366 18.29 10.54 15.96
N ILE A 367 17.98 10.45 14.68
CA ILE A 367 17.81 11.58 13.79
C ILE A 367 16.33 11.64 13.45
N GLU A 368 15.67 12.70 13.91
CA GLU A 368 14.27 12.99 13.61
C GLU A 368 14.22 14.19 12.67
N GLN A 369 13.42 14.12 11.60
CA GLN A 369 13.11 15.31 10.82
C GLN A 369 11.74 15.85 11.22
N LYS A 370 11.72 17.04 11.81
CA LYS A 370 10.49 17.73 12.16
C LYS A 370 10.08 18.66 11.03
N PRO A 371 8.84 18.57 10.52
CA PRO A 371 8.34 19.54 9.57
C PRO A 371 8.20 20.90 10.28
N VAL A 372 8.78 21.93 9.67
CA VAL A 372 8.67 23.33 10.10
C VAL A 372 8.06 24.11 8.96
N THR A 373 6.83 24.55 9.15
CA THR A 373 6.12 25.40 8.19
C THR A 373 6.66 26.82 8.29
N ARG A 374 7.18 27.33 7.18
CA ARG A 374 7.54 28.74 7.00
C ARG A 374 6.59 29.35 5.98
N TYR A 375 6.22 30.61 6.17
CA TYR A 375 5.41 31.33 5.20
C TYR A 375 6.36 32.10 4.30
N GLU A 376 6.37 31.75 3.01
CA GLU A 376 7.11 32.50 1.99
C GLU A 376 6.14 33.33 1.16
N LYS A 377 6.49 34.60 0.94
CA LYS A 377 5.74 35.48 0.06
C LYS A 377 6.00 35.07 -1.39
N GLN A 378 5.00 34.52 -2.05
CA GLN A 378 5.04 34.25 -3.48
C GLN A 378 4.04 35.16 -4.20
N VAL A 379 4.49 35.77 -5.30
CA VAL A 379 3.62 36.52 -6.20
C VAL A 379 2.89 35.52 -7.08
N VAL A 380 1.61 35.27 -6.76
CA VAL A 380 0.72 34.47 -7.61
C VAL A 380 -0.25 35.46 -8.25
N ASP A 381 -0.26 35.53 -9.59
CA ASP A 381 -1.10 36.45 -10.36
C ASP A 381 -0.95 37.94 -9.98
N GLY A 382 0.27 38.38 -9.66
CA GLY A 382 0.57 39.79 -9.34
C GLY A 382 0.18 40.23 -7.93
N VAL A 383 -0.30 39.31 -7.08
CA VAL A 383 -0.63 39.56 -5.67
C VAL A 383 0.32 38.75 -4.78
N GLU A 384 0.98 39.41 -3.82
CA GLU A 384 1.75 38.72 -2.79
C GLU A 384 0.81 37.88 -1.92
N LYS A 385 0.94 36.55 -1.96
CA LYS A 385 0.29 35.63 -1.04
C LYS A 385 1.34 34.90 -0.23
N ASP A 386 1.11 34.83 1.08
CA ASP A 386 1.87 33.97 1.98
C ASP A 386 1.53 32.51 1.66
N GLN A 387 2.44 31.78 1.03
CA GLN A 387 2.33 30.33 0.85
C GLN A 387 3.05 29.61 1.99
N PRO A 388 2.39 28.65 2.66
CA PRO A 388 3.05 27.78 3.63
C PRO A 388 4.00 26.81 2.90
N VAL A 389 5.31 27.06 3.01
CA VAL A 389 6.36 26.14 2.57
C VAL A 389 6.76 25.29 3.77
N THR A 390 6.51 23.98 3.69
CA THR A 390 6.94 23.04 4.73
C THR A 390 8.39 22.66 4.47
N THR A 391 9.29 23.20 5.30
CA THR A 391 10.70 22.77 5.36
C THR A 391 10.86 21.70 6.44
N PHE A 392 12.01 21.04 6.51
CA PHE A 392 12.28 20.11 7.61
C PHE A 392 13.55 20.52 8.34
N GLN A 393 13.48 20.50 9.66
CA GLN A 393 14.65 20.64 10.52
C GLN A 393 15.06 19.27 11.03
N GLU A 394 16.33 18.93 10.85
CA GLU A 394 16.91 17.71 11.44
C GLU A 394 17.26 17.98 12.90
N GLU A 395 16.78 17.12 13.79
CA GLU A 395 17.17 17.07 15.19
C GLU A 395 17.93 15.77 15.44
N LYS A 396 19.17 15.87 15.92
CA LYS A 396 20.05 14.73 16.20
C LYS A 396 20.27 14.61 17.70
N LYS A 397 19.79 13.52 18.29
CA LYS A 397 19.87 13.28 19.74
C LYS A 397 20.42 11.90 20.03
N VAL A 398 21.31 11.80 21.03
CA VAL A 398 21.84 10.51 21.48
C VAL A 398 20.78 9.82 22.33
N ILE A 399 20.38 8.62 21.92
CA ILE A 399 19.41 7.79 22.65
C ILE A 399 20.07 6.77 23.57
N SER A 400 21.28 6.33 23.21
CA SER A 400 22.05 5.41 24.05
C SER A 400 23.53 5.68 23.86
N LEU A 401 24.27 5.61 24.97
CA LEU A 401 25.72 5.61 25.00
C LEU A 401 26.14 4.43 25.87
N ALA A 402 26.66 3.38 25.23
CA ALA A 402 26.98 2.12 25.89
C ALA A 402 28.44 1.73 25.63
N THR A 403 29.08 1.11 26.62
CA THR A 403 30.44 0.60 26.49
C THR A 403 30.45 -0.71 25.69
N ILE A 404 31.35 -0.81 24.71
CA ILE A 404 31.57 -2.03 23.93
C ILE A 404 32.28 -3.04 24.84
N GLN A 405 31.58 -4.10 25.25
CA GLN A 405 32.14 -5.13 26.13
C GLN A 405 32.89 -6.24 25.37
N SER A 406 32.51 -6.48 24.13
CA SER A 406 33.12 -7.48 23.25
C SER A 406 32.98 -7.04 21.78
N PRO A 407 33.76 -7.62 20.85
CA PRO A 407 33.51 -7.41 19.42
C PRO A 407 32.06 -7.79 19.08
N LEU A 408 31.35 -6.90 18.40
CA LEU A 408 29.94 -7.07 18.04
C LEU A 408 29.84 -7.59 16.61
N GLY A 409 29.09 -8.67 16.41
CA GLY A 409 28.84 -9.23 15.08
C GLY A 409 27.57 -8.66 14.44
N SER A 410 26.83 -9.52 13.74
CA SER A 410 25.51 -9.18 13.19
C SER A 410 24.40 -9.04 14.24
N GLN A 411 24.64 -9.50 15.46
CA GLN A 411 23.68 -9.43 16.56
C GLN A 411 24.28 -8.69 17.75
N PHE A 412 23.54 -7.72 18.29
CA PHE A 412 23.90 -7.02 19.53
C PHE A 412 22.65 -6.46 20.21
N ARG A 413 22.82 -5.95 21.44
CA ARG A 413 21.73 -5.37 22.23
C ARG A 413 22.02 -3.93 22.63
N ILE A 414 21.01 -3.07 22.56
CA ILE A 414 21.04 -1.71 23.11
C ILE A 414 20.44 -1.76 24.51
N THR A 415 21.19 -1.28 25.49
CA THR A 415 20.77 -1.17 26.90
C THR A 415 20.74 0.29 27.35
N GLY A 416 20.21 0.54 28.55
CA GLY A 416 20.14 1.88 29.14
C GLY A 416 19.01 2.75 28.57
N LEU A 417 17.91 2.13 28.15
CA LEU A 417 16.68 2.80 27.71
C LEU A 417 15.77 3.09 28.90
N ASN A 418 15.00 4.18 28.84
CA ASN A 418 14.13 4.60 29.92
C ASN A 418 12.70 4.09 29.69
N GLY A 419 12.36 3.01 30.37
CA GLY A 419 11.00 2.44 30.36
C GLY A 419 10.65 1.60 29.12
N GLN A 420 9.55 0.87 29.22
CA GLN A 420 9.08 -0.06 28.19
C GLN A 420 8.67 0.64 26.89
N GLY A 421 7.96 1.77 27.00
CA GLY A 421 7.47 2.53 25.84
C GLY A 421 8.59 2.99 24.90
N GLU A 422 9.72 3.45 25.44
CA GLU A 422 10.88 3.88 24.63
C GLU A 422 11.53 2.69 23.91
N SER A 423 11.67 1.54 24.57
CA SER A 423 12.25 0.35 23.95
C SER A 423 11.38 -0.22 22.82
N SER A 424 10.05 -0.22 23.00
CA SER A 424 9.09 -0.62 21.99
C SER A 424 9.08 0.34 20.81
N GLU A 425 9.11 1.66 21.09
CA GLU A 425 9.19 2.69 20.05
C GLU A 425 10.48 2.54 19.24
N LEU A 426 11.63 2.39 19.90
CA LEU A 426 12.91 2.22 19.22
C LEU A 426 12.95 0.94 18.38
N ALA A 427 12.47 -0.18 18.93
CA ALA A 427 12.39 -1.45 18.22
C ALA A 427 11.50 -1.36 16.97
N LEU A 428 10.34 -0.70 17.08
CA LEU A 428 9.44 -0.44 15.95
C LEU A 428 10.15 0.36 14.85
N LEU A 429 10.82 1.46 15.21
CA LEU A 429 11.49 2.35 14.24
C LEU A 429 12.68 1.66 13.56
N LEU A 430 13.41 0.82 14.29
CA LEU A 430 14.49 -0.02 13.74
C LEU A 430 13.97 -1.06 12.75
N ARG A 431 12.88 -1.78 13.09
CA ARG A 431 12.31 -2.86 12.27
C ARG A 431 11.60 -2.32 11.03
N ALA A 432 10.99 -1.15 11.16
CA ALA A 432 10.41 -0.39 10.05
C ALA A 432 11.47 -0.03 8.99
N GLY A 433 12.73 0.12 9.39
CA GLY A 433 13.84 0.51 8.54
C GLY A 433 13.92 2.02 8.30
N ALA A 434 15.11 2.48 7.93
CA ALA A 434 15.37 3.86 7.55
C ALA A 434 14.69 4.21 6.22
N LEU A 435 14.30 5.47 6.07
CA LEU A 435 13.83 5.99 4.78
C LEU A 435 15.05 6.39 3.94
N ALA A 436 15.05 6.03 2.65
CA ALA A 436 16.06 6.50 1.70
C ALA A 436 16.02 8.03 1.53
N ALA A 437 14.82 8.60 1.64
CA ALA A 437 14.60 10.03 1.56
C ALA A 437 13.43 10.47 2.45
N PRO A 438 13.44 11.69 2.99
CA PRO A 438 12.33 12.21 3.77
C PRO A 438 11.03 12.21 2.98
N MET A 439 9.90 12.06 3.70
CA MET A 439 8.57 12.12 3.10
C MET A 439 7.68 13.07 3.89
N TYR A 440 6.75 13.72 3.21
CA TYR A 440 5.68 14.50 3.83
C TYR A 440 4.32 14.03 3.33
N PHE A 441 3.28 14.26 4.14
CA PHE A 441 1.90 14.06 3.73
C PHE A 441 1.49 15.19 2.79
N ALA A 442 1.33 14.87 1.51
CA ALA A 442 0.79 15.77 0.50
C ALA A 442 -0.74 15.84 0.55
N GLU A 443 -1.40 14.75 0.94
CA GLU A 443 -2.85 14.68 1.08
C GLU A 443 -3.24 13.69 2.19
N GLU A 444 -4.32 13.99 2.91
CA GLU A 444 -4.91 13.15 3.95
C GLU A 444 -6.43 13.14 3.80
N ARG A 445 -7.04 11.95 3.80
CA ARG A 445 -8.50 11.77 3.81
C ARG A 445 -8.88 10.67 4.77
N THR A 446 -9.94 10.88 5.53
CA THR A 446 -10.46 9.91 6.49
C THR A 446 -11.94 9.67 6.23
N ILE A 447 -12.33 8.40 6.21
CA ILE A 447 -13.70 7.98 5.96
C ILE A 447 -14.16 7.14 7.15
N GLY A 448 -15.24 7.56 7.79
CA GLY A 448 -15.82 6.82 8.91
C GLY A 448 -16.42 5.49 8.45
N PRO A 449 -16.21 4.38 9.18
CA PRO A 449 -16.78 3.07 8.83
C PRO A 449 -18.32 3.05 8.75
N SER A 450 -19.00 3.87 9.54
CA SER A 450 -20.47 4.01 9.51
C SER A 450 -20.97 4.57 8.18
N LEU A 451 -20.25 5.53 7.58
CA LEU A 451 -20.58 6.07 6.27
C LEU A 451 -20.37 5.02 5.18
N GLY A 452 -19.31 4.21 5.29
CA GLY A 452 -19.05 3.10 4.36
C GLY A 452 -20.15 2.05 4.39
N ALA A 453 -20.54 1.58 5.57
CA ALA A 453 -21.61 0.59 5.73
C ALA A 453 -22.96 1.08 5.18
N ASP A 454 -23.33 2.35 5.45
CA ASP A 454 -24.56 2.95 4.92
C ASP A 454 -24.51 3.07 3.38
N ASN A 455 -23.36 3.44 2.83
CA ASN A 455 -23.14 3.48 1.38
C ASN A 455 -23.28 2.09 0.72
N ILE A 456 -22.74 1.04 1.35
CA ILE A 456 -22.93 -0.35 0.89
C ILE A 456 -24.42 -0.70 0.90
N ALA A 457 -25.12 -0.47 2.01
CA ALA A 457 -26.53 -0.81 2.15
C ALA A 457 -27.41 -0.10 1.09
N LYS A 458 -27.21 1.21 0.91
CA LYS A 458 -27.89 2.00 -0.12
C LYS A 458 -27.54 1.52 -1.53
N GLY A 459 -26.28 1.20 -1.79
CA GLY A 459 -25.81 0.69 -3.09
C GLY A 459 -26.40 -0.67 -3.47
N VAL A 460 -26.47 -1.60 -2.52
CA VAL A 460 -27.13 -2.90 -2.69
C VAL A 460 -28.62 -2.71 -2.94
N ASN A 461 -29.30 -1.88 -2.13
CA ASN A 461 -30.72 -1.59 -2.31
C ASN A 461 -31.00 -0.95 -3.68
N ALA A 462 -30.20 0.02 -4.11
CA ALA A 462 -30.32 0.64 -5.43
C ALA A 462 -30.15 -0.37 -6.56
N SER A 463 -29.21 -1.30 -6.42
CA SER A 463 -28.98 -2.39 -7.40
C SER A 463 -30.17 -3.35 -7.46
N LEU A 464 -30.74 -3.73 -6.31
CA LEU A 464 -31.92 -4.60 -6.26
C LEU A 464 -33.16 -3.94 -6.87
N TRP A 465 -33.44 -2.67 -6.54
CA TRP A 465 -34.53 -1.91 -7.16
C TRP A 465 -34.32 -1.71 -8.65
N GLY A 466 -33.09 -1.40 -9.08
CA GLY A 466 -32.72 -1.32 -10.49
C GLY A 466 -33.00 -2.63 -11.23
N MET A 467 -32.55 -3.76 -10.68
CA MET A 467 -32.81 -5.08 -11.25
C MET A 467 -34.30 -5.37 -11.34
N LEU A 468 -35.08 -5.07 -10.29
CA LEU A 468 -36.52 -5.28 -10.27
C LEU A 468 -37.23 -4.47 -11.37
N PHE A 469 -37.00 -3.15 -11.43
CA PHE A 469 -37.68 -2.29 -12.40
C PHE A 469 -37.28 -2.60 -13.84
N VAL A 470 -36.00 -2.86 -14.09
CA VAL A 470 -35.50 -3.24 -15.41
C VAL A 470 -36.10 -4.59 -15.84
N SER A 471 -36.15 -5.57 -14.94
CA SER A 471 -36.77 -6.88 -15.23
C SER A 471 -38.26 -6.74 -15.54
N LEU A 472 -39.01 -5.97 -14.74
CA LEU A 472 -40.43 -5.72 -14.97
C LEU A 472 -40.68 -5.04 -16.33
N PHE A 473 -39.87 -4.05 -16.67
CA PHE A 473 -39.97 -3.33 -17.95
C PHE A 473 -39.75 -4.25 -19.15
N ILE A 474 -38.69 -5.05 -19.13
CA ILE A 474 -38.37 -6.00 -20.20
C ILE A 474 -39.44 -7.09 -20.32
N ILE A 475 -39.92 -7.63 -19.20
CA ILE A 475 -40.98 -8.65 -19.19
C ILE A 475 -42.29 -8.06 -19.74
N ALA A 476 -42.63 -6.81 -19.40
CA ALA A 476 -43.81 -6.15 -19.93
C ALA A 476 -43.76 -5.97 -21.46
N ILE A 477 -42.59 -5.56 -21.99
CA ILE A 477 -42.43 -5.31 -23.43
C ILE A 477 -42.27 -6.61 -24.22
N TYR A 478 -41.39 -7.51 -23.77
CA TYR A 478 -40.96 -8.69 -24.53
C TYR A 478 -41.54 -10.02 -24.02
N ARG A 479 -42.45 -9.97 -23.04
CA ARG A 479 -43.16 -11.13 -22.48
C ARG A 479 -42.21 -12.28 -22.11
N PHE A 480 -42.31 -13.41 -22.79
CA PHE A 480 -41.52 -14.60 -22.49
C PHE A 480 -40.03 -14.42 -22.79
N PHE A 481 -39.69 -13.72 -23.87
CA PHE A 481 -38.29 -13.36 -24.16
C PHE A 481 -37.72 -12.45 -23.07
N GLY A 482 -38.57 -11.62 -22.47
CA GLY A 482 -38.17 -10.80 -21.35
C GLY A 482 -37.80 -11.58 -20.10
N VAL A 483 -38.44 -12.73 -19.85
CA VAL A 483 -38.05 -13.64 -18.75
C VAL A 483 -36.67 -14.24 -19.01
N LEU A 484 -36.37 -14.64 -20.26
CA LEU A 484 -35.05 -15.17 -20.62
C LEU A 484 -33.95 -14.12 -20.43
N ALA A 485 -34.20 -12.88 -20.83
CA ALA A 485 -33.28 -11.76 -20.59
C ALA A 485 -33.08 -11.47 -19.09
N THR A 486 -34.14 -11.58 -18.28
CA THR A 486 -34.05 -11.41 -16.82
C THR A 486 -33.16 -12.48 -16.18
N VAL A 487 -33.28 -13.73 -16.62
CA VAL A 487 -32.41 -14.83 -16.15
C VAL A 487 -30.95 -14.60 -16.60
N ALA A 488 -30.74 -14.16 -17.85
CA ALA A 488 -29.40 -13.82 -18.34
C ALA A 488 -28.78 -12.66 -17.54
N LEU A 489 -29.57 -11.65 -17.17
CA LEU A 489 -29.15 -10.54 -16.32
C LEU A 489 -28.74 -11.01 -14.92
N ALA A 490 -29.48 -11.94 -14.32
CA ALA A 490 -29.12 -12.53 -13.03
C ALA A 490 -27.77 -13.28 -13.12
N PHE A 491 -27.58 -14.09 -14.16
CA PHE A 491 -26.29 -14.75 -14.41
C PHE A 491 -25.16 -13.74 -14.67
N ASN A 492 -25.46 -12.63 -15.34
CA ASN A 492 -24.49 -11.56 -15.56
C ASN A 492 -23.96 -11.00 -14.23
N MET A 493 -24.87 -10.74 -13.29
CA MET A 493 -24.48 -10.24 -11.96
C MET A 493 -23.62 -11.25 -11.20
N VAL A 494 -24.00 -12.53 -11.21
CA VAL A 494 -23.23 -13.60 -10.57
C VAL A 494 -21.82 -13.69 -11.15
N LEU A 495 -21.69 -13.66 -12.49
CA LEU A 495 -20.40 -13.71 -13.18
C LEU A 495 -19.56 -12.46 -12.92
N LEU A 496 -20.18 -11.27 -12.84
CA LEU A 496 -19.48 -10.02 -12.52
C LEU A 496 -18.86 -10.09 -11.11
N LEU A 497 -19.65 -10.49 -10.11
CA LEU A 497 -19.17 -10.63 -8.72
C LEU A 497 -18.08 -11.70 -8.61
N ALA A 498 -18.22 -12.81 -9.32
CA ALA A 498 -17.21 -13.86 -9.38
C ALA A 498 -15.90 -13.35 -9.99
N LEU A 499 -15.97 -12.60 -11.08
CA LEU A 499 -14.79 -12.07 -11.77
C LEU A 499 -14.08 -11.02 -10.91
N MET A 500 -14.83 -10.19 -10.18
CA MET A 500 -14.26 -9.25 -9.21
C MET A 500 -13.52 -9.97 -8.07
N SER A 501 -14.11 -11.05 -7.53
CA SER A 501 -13.48 -11.90 -6.51
C SER A 501 -12.19 -12.55 -7.03
N VAL A 502 -12.25 -13.23 -8.18
CA VAL A 502 -11.09 -13.93 -8.76
C VAL A 502 -9.93 -12.96 -9.05
N LEU A 503 -10.23 -11.78 -9.60
CA LEU A 503 -9.21 -10.78 -9.91
C LEU A 503 -8.78 -9.94 -8.69
N HIS A 504 -9.35 -10.21 -7.51
CA HIS A 504 -9.11 -9.44 -6.27
C HIS A 504 -9.32 -7.94 -6.50
N ALA A 505 -10.31 -7.59 -7.33
CA ALA A 505 -10.63 -6.22 -7.67
C ALA A 505 -11.29 -5.53 -6.47
N THR A 506 -10.88 -4.30 -6.19
CA THR A 506 -11.44 -3.49 -5.11
C THR A 506 -12.78 -2.88 -5.55
N LEU A 507 -13.87 -3.21 -4.85
CA LEU A 507 -15.17 -2.58 -5.00
C LEU A 507 -15.16 -1.21 -4.29
N THR A 508 -15.50 -0.15 -5.01
CA THR A 508 -15.64 1.21 -4.48
C THR A 508 -17.09 1.67 -4.63
N LEU A 509 -17.47 2.80 -4.02
CA LEU A 509 -18.80 3.41 -4.19
C LEU A 509 -19.06 3.77 -5.67
N PRO A 510 -18.13 4.43 -6.41
CA PRO A 510 -18.25 4.53 -7.86
C PRO A 510 -18.29 3.16 -8.54
N GLY A 511 -17.56 2.15 -8.04
CA GLY A 511 -17.65 0.78 -8.52
C GLY A 511 -19.06 0.20 -8.46
N ILE A 512 -19.80 0.45 -7.38
CA ILE A 512 -21.23 0.08 -7.27
C ILE A 512 -22.05 0.78 -8.35
N ALA A 513 -21.81 2.08 -8.60
CA ALA A 513 -22.46 2.78 -9.71
C ALA A 513 -22.11 2.15 -11.08
N GLY A 514 -20.90 1.62 -11.25
CA GLY A 514 -20.49 0.83 -12.41
C GLY A 514 -21.29 -0.47 -12.54
N ILE A 515 -21.57 -1.16 -11.43
CA ILE A 515 -22.45 -2.34 -11.42
C ILE A 515 -23.87 -1.97 -11.86
N VAL A 516 -24.43 -0.88 -11.33
CA VAL A 516 -25.77 -0.39 -11.72
C VAL A 516 -25.81 0.01 -13.20
N LEU A 517 -24.79 0.72 -13.69
CA LEU A 517 -24.69 1.09 -15.10
C LEU A 517 -24.59 -0.13 -16.02
N THR A 518 -23.73 -1.09 -15.66
CA THR A 518 -23.57 -2.34 -16.45
C THR A 518 -24.82 -3.21 -16.44
N MET A 519 -25.60 -3.19 -15.36
CA MET A 519 -26.91 -3.84 -15.33
C MET A 519 -27.87 -3.27 -16.39
N GLY A 520 -27.91 -1.94 -16.54
CA GLY A 520 -28.71 -1.29 -17.60
C GLY A 520 -28.20 -1.62 -19.00
N MET A 521 -26.88 -1.53 -19.23
CA MET A 521 -26.26 -1.85 -20.53
C MET A 521 -26.39 -3.34 -20.90
N ALA A 522 -26.34 -4.26 -19.93
CA ALA A 522 -26.46 -5.69 -20.17
C ALA A 522 -27.83 -6.08 -20.74
N VAL A 523 -28.86 -5.31 -20.42
CA VAL A 523 -30.20 -5.48 -20.96
C VAL A 523 -30.31 -4.96 -22.39
N ASP A 524 -29.65 -3.85 -22.69
CA ASP A 524 -29.70 -3.22 -24.01
C ASP A 524 -29.29 -4.18 -25.13
N ALA A 525 -28.26 -5.00 -24.90
CA ALA A 525 -27.84 -6.05 -25.82
C ALA A 525 -28.99 -7.05 -26.13
N ASN A 526 -29.75 -7.47 -25.11
CA ASN A 526 -30.91 -8.35 -25.31
C ASN A 526 -32.07 -7.62 -26.02
N VAL A 527 -32.29 -6.34 -25.73
CA VAL A 527 -33.30 -5.50 -26.41
C VAL A 527 -33.00 -5.39 -27.90
N LEU A 528 -31.74 -5.12 -28.29
CA LEU A 528 -31.29 -5.06 -29.69
C LEU A 528 -31.51 -6.39 -30.43
N ILE A 529 -31.20 -7.52 -29.78
CA ILE A 529 -31.44 -8.85 -30.37
C ILE A 529 -32.94 -9.06 -30.56
N PHE A 530 -33.77 -8.78 -29.56
CA PHE A 530 -35.19 -9.07 -29.61
C PHE A 530 -35.96 -8.14 -30.55
N SER A 531 -35.58 -6.85 -30.63
CA SER A 531 -36.12 -5.93 -31.63
C SER A 531 -35.77 -6.41 -33.04
N ARG A 532 -34.53 -6.82 -33.27
CA ARG A 532 -34.12 -7.36 -34.58
C ARG A 532 -34.91 -8.62 -34.96
N ILE A 533 -35.12 -9.53 -34.01
CA ILE A 533 -35.95 -10.72 -34.25
C ILE A 533 -37.39 -10.31 -34.62
N ARG A 534 -37.98 -9.32 -33.92
CA ARG A 534 -39.32 -8.79 -34.26
C ARG A 534 -39.37 -8.18 -35.66
N GLU A 535 -38.36 -7.39 -36.04
CA GLU A 535 -38.25 -6.80 -37.39
C GLU A 535 -38.18 -7.89 -38.47
N GLU A 536 -37.35 -8.90 -38.28
CA GLU A 536 -37.18 -9.98 -39.25
C GLU A 536 -38.46 -10.84 -39.41
N ILE A 537 -39.23 -11.03 -38.34
CA ILE A 537 -40.55 -11.67 -38.41
C ILE A 537 -41.55 -10.78 -39.16
N ALA A 538 -41.54 -9.47 -38.90
CA ALA A 538 -42.40 -8.52 -39.60
C ALA A 538 -42.07 -8.46 -41.11
N ASN A 539 -40.81 -8.64 -41.48
CA ASN A 539 -40.34 -8.77 -42.86
C ASN A 539 -40.69 -10.12 -43.52
N GLY A 540 -41.40 -11.02 -42.82
CA GLY A 540 -41.93 -12.27 -43.36
C GLY A 540 -40.97 -13.46 -43.26
N LEU A 541 -39.86 -13.36 -42.53
CA LEU A 541 -38.99 -14.52 -42.29
C LEU A 541 -39.65 -15.53 -41.34
N SER A 542 -39.35 -16.82 -41.55
CA SER A 542 -39.79 -17.86 -40.63
C SER A 542 -39.16 -17.67 -39.25
N VAL A 543 -39.87 -18.06 -38.20
CA VAL A 543 -39.44 -17.92 -36.79
C VAL A 543 -38.00 -18.40 -36.55
N GLN A 544 -37.61 -19.54 -37.12
CA GLN A 544 -36.26 -20.08 -36.98
C GLN A 544 -35.21 -19.24 -37.70
N ARG A 545 -35.50 -18.73 -38.90
CA ARG A 545 -34.58 -17.86 -39.64
C ARG A 545 -34.48 -16.49 -38.99
N ALA A 546 -35.58 -15.92 -38.53
CA ALA A 546 -35.58 -14.64 -37.83
C ALA A 546 -34.77 -14.67 -36.54
N ILE A 547 -34.84 -15.74 -35.74
CA ILE A 547 -33.96 -15.92 -34.56
C ILE A 547 -32.49 -15.98 -34.98
N HIS A 548 -32.17 -16.74 -36.03
CA HIS A 548 -30.79 -16.91 -36.49
C HIS A 548 -30.19 -15.58 -36.97
N GLU A 549 -30.88 -14.91 -37.90
CA GLU A 549 -30.51 -13.60 -38.45
C GLU A 549 -30.48 -12.52 -37.36
N GLY A 550 -31.43 -12.54 -36.42
CA GLY A 550 -31.49 -11.60 -35.31
C GLY A 550 -30.24 -11.64 -34.45
N PHE A 551 -29.78 -12.82 -34.04
CA PHE A 551 -28.54 -12.96 -33.26
C PHE A 551 -27.28 -12.65 -34.08
N ASP A 552 -27.21 -13.07 -35.34
CA ASP A 552 -26.01 -12.88 -36.16
C ASP A 552 -25.83 -11.41 -36.59
N ARG A 553 -26.91 -10.69 -36.90
CA ARG A 553 -26.86 -9.26 -37.25
C ARG A 553 -26.72 -8.34 -36.05
N ALA A 554 -27.38 -8.66 -34.93
CA ALA A 554 -27.24 -7.86 -33.72
C ALA A 554 -25.84 -7.97 -33.11
N PHE A 555 -25.11 -9.07 -33.36
CA PHE A 555 -23.77 -9.29 -32.82
C PHE A 555 -22.80 -8.15 -33.15
N THR A 556 -22.75 -7.68 -34.40
CA THR A 556 -21.81 -6.62 -34.81
C THR A 556 -22.14 -5.30 -34.11
N ALA A 557 -23.41 -4.92 -34.07
CA ALA A 557 -23.85 -3.71 -33.37
C ALA A 557 -23.55 -3.75 -31.86
N ILE A 558 -23.76 -4.90 -31.22
CA ILE A 558 -23.46 -5.10 -29.80
C ILE A 558 -21.95 -5.04 -29.53
N LEU A 559 -21.15 -5.65 -30.41
CA LEU A 559 -19.70 -5.62 -30.29
C LEU A 559 -19.16 -4.19 -30.43
N ASP A 560 -19.64 -3.45 -31.43
CA ASP A 560 -19.19 -2.07 -31.69
C ASP A 560 -19.49 -1.13 -30.51
N ALA A 561 -20.72 -1.17 -29.99
CA ALA A 561 -21.15 -0.35 -28.86
C ALA A 561 -20.36 -0.67 -27.56
N ASN A 562 -20.15 -1.96 -27.28
CA ASN A 562 -19.39 -2.39 -26.10
C ASN A 562 -17.89 -2.12 -26.24
N LEU A 563 -17.32 -2.24 -27.44
CA LEU A 563 -15.90 -1.95 -27.68
C LEU A 563 -15.59 -0.47 -27.43
N THR A 564 -16.47 0.43 -27.85
CA THR A 564 -16.32 1.87 -27.57
C THR A 564 -16.37 2.15 -26.06
N SER A 565 -17.30 1.51 -25.35
CA SER A 565 -17.41 1.63 -23.89
C SER A 565 -16.18 1.04 -23.18
N LEU A 566 -15.64 -0.07 -23.68
CA LEU A 566 -14.42 -0.68 -23.15
C LEU A 566 -13.19 0.20 -23.36
N LEU A 567 -13.09 0.93 -24.47
CA LEU A 567 -12.03 1.91 -24.70
C LEU A 567 -12.07 3.04 -23.66
N VAL A 568 -13.27 3.56 -23.34
CA VAL A 568 -13.45 4.54 -22.27
C VAL A 568 -13.03 3.94 -20.93
N GLY A 569 -13.44 2.70 -20.63
CA GLY A 569 -13.00 1.96 -19.45
C GLY A 569 -11.46 1.85 -19.35
N GLY A 570 -10.79 1.54 -20.46
CA GLY A 570 -9.33 1.46 -20.53
C GLY A 570 -8.65 2.81 -20.23
N ILE A 571 -9.17 3.91 -20.79
CA ILE A 571 -8.66 5.26 -20.52
C ILE A 571 -8.86 5.64 -19.04
N LEU A 572 -10.05 5.39 -18.50
CA LEU A 572 -10.35 5.65 -17.08
C LEU A 572 -9.49 4.80 -16.14
N PHE A 573 -9.17 3.56 -16.51
CA PHE A 573 -8.28 2.71 -15.71
C PHE A 573 -6.83 3.21 -15.72
N ALA A 574 -6.34 3.65 -16.89
CA ALA A 574 -4.97 4.15 -17.04
C ALA A 574 -4.76 5.51 -16.37
N MET A 575 -5.70 6.44 -16.52
CA MET A 575 -5.56 7.83 -16.07
C MET A 575 -6.30 8.14 -14.76
N GLY A 576 -7.31 7.35 -14.40
CA GLY A 576 -8.09 7.58 -13.18
C GLY A 576 -7.29 7.30 -11.91
N THR A 577 -7.78 7.81 -10.78
CA THR A 577 -7.20 7.57 -9.45
C THR A 577 -8.21 6.91 -8.52
N GLY A 578 -7.73 6.05 -7.62
CA GLY A 578 -8.49 5.36 -6.58
C GLY A 578 -9.93 4.94 -7.00
N PRO A 579 -10.99 5.66 -6.56
CA PRO A 579 -12.38 5.30 -6.86
C PRO A 579 -12.74 5.22 -8.35
N VAL A 580 -12.16 6.07 -9.20
CA VAL A 580 -12.43 6.09 -10.65
C VAL A 580 -11.89 4.83 -11.32
N LYS A 581 -10.74 4.30 -10.86
CA LYS A 581 -10.24 3.01 -11.32
C LYS A 581 -11.18 1.87 -10.96
N GLY A 582 -11.75 1.90 -9.75
CA GLY A 582 -12.77 0.92 -9.32
C GLY A 582 -14.01 0.93 -10.23
N PHE A 583 -14.51 2.11 -10.60
CA PHE A 583 -15.58 2.25 -11.60
C PHE A 583 -15.17 1.70 -12.97
N ALA A 584 -13.97 2.01 -13.45
CA ALA A 584 -13.48 1.54 -14.74
C ALA A 584 -13.37 0.01 -14.80
N VAL A 585 -12.87 -0.63 -13.73
CA VAL A 585 -12.75 -2.09 -13.62
C VAL A 585 -14.14 -2.73 -13.60
N THR A 586 -15.03 -2.28 -12.73
CA THR A 586 -16.40 -2.83 -12.63
C THR A 586 -17.16 -2.69 -13.94
N MET A 587 -17.08 -1.53 -14.61
CA MET A 587 -17.68 -1.32 -15.92
C MET A 587 -17.11 -2.28 -16.97
N SER A 588 -15.78 -2.38 -17.07
CA SER A 588 -15.12 -3.20 -18.09
C SER A 588 -15.41 -4.69 -17.90
N LEU A 589 -15.34 -5.19 -16.67
CA LEU A 589 -15.70 -6.57 -16.34
C LEU A 589 -17.21 -6.84 -16.59
N GLY A 590 -18.06 -5.86 -16.30
CA GLY A 590 -19.49 -5.92 -16.56
C GLY A 590 -19.82 -6.00 -18.06
N ILE A 591 -19.05 -5.31 -18.91
CA ILE A 591 -19.17 -5.41 -20.37
C ILE A 591 -18.78 -6.80 -20.86
N PHE A 592 -17.67 -7.38 -20.38
CA PHE A 592 -17.26 -8.73 -20.78
C PHE A 592 -18.29 -9.79 -20.39
N THR A 593 -18.78 -9.71 -19.15
CA THR A 593 -19.80 -10.64 -18.64
C THR A 593 -21.15 -10.45 -19.34
N SER A 594 -21.52 -9.22 -19.69
CA SER A 594 -22.78 -8.94 -20.38
C SER A 594 -22.77 -9.42 -21.82
N MET A 595 -21.65 -9.27 -22.52
CA MET A 595 -21.48 -9.82 -23.86
C MET A 595 -21.61 -11.36 -23.86
N PHE A 596 -20.96 -12.02 -22.89
CA PHE A 596 -21.07 -13.47 -22.74
C PHE A 596 -22.53 -13.89 -22.47
N THR A 597 -23.19 -13.24 -21.53
CA THR A 597 -24.57 -13.61 -21.15
C THR A 597 -25.57 -13.30 -22.26
N ALA A 598 -25.54 -12.11 -22.86
CA ALA A 598 -26.47 -11.73 -23.93
C ALA A 598 -26.27 -12.55 -25.23
N ILE A 599 -25.02 -12.81 -25.64
CA ILE A 599 -24.75 -13.42 -26.95
C ILE A 599 -24.78 -14.96 -26.87
N ILE A 600 -24.25 -15.54 -25.80
CA ILE A 600 -24.06 -16.99 -25.68
C ILE A 600 -25.16 -17.61 -24.82
N VAL A 601 -25.42 -17.06 -23.62
CA VAL A 601 -26.40 -17.64 -22.68
C VAL A 601 -27.83 -17.42 -23.16
N THR A 602 -28.23 -16.20 -23.53
CA THR A 602 -29.58 -15.94 -24.06
C THR A 602 -29.83 -16.73 -25.34
N ARG A 603 -28.87 -16.77 -26.27
CA ARG A 603 -28.99 -17.59 -27.50
C ARG A 603 -29.14 -19.08 -27.20
N SER A 604 -28.43 -19.57 -26.20
CA SER A 604 -28.52 -20.97 -25.75
C SER A 604 -29.91 -21.28 -25.19
N MET A 605 -30.45 -20.41 -24.35
CA MET A 605 -31.79 -20.56 -23.77
C MET A 605 -32.88 -20.52 -24.85
N VAL A 606 -32.80 -19.57 -25.79
CA VAL A 606 -33.72 -19.47 -26.93
C VAL A 606 -33.64 -20.72 -27.81
N ASN A 607 -32.44 -21.19 -28.15
CA ASN A 607 -32.24 -22.39 -28.96
C ASN A 607 -32.72 -23.66 -28.25
N LEU A 608 -32.59 -23.76 -26.93
CA LEU A 608 -33.06 -24.92 -26.17
C LEU A 608 -34.59 -25.03 -26.14
N ILE A 609 -35.29 -23.88 -26.11
CA ILE A 609 -36.75 -23.83 -26.02
C ILE A 609 -37.40 -23.92 -27.41
N PHE A 610 -36.88 -23.14 -28.36
CA PHE A 610 -37.47 -22.97 -29.69
C PHE A 610 -36.75 -23.77 -30.78
N GLY A 611 -35.51 -24.22 -30.57
CA GLY A 611 -34.70 -24.88 -31.62
C GLY A 611 -35.34 -26.17 -32.14
N GLY A 612 -35.47 -26.26 -33.47
CA GLY A 612 -35.99 -27.45 -34.15
C GLY A 612 -37.48 -27.72 -33.97
N ARG A 613 -38.24 -26.78 -33.41
CA ARG A 613 -39.71 -26.84 -33.28
C ARG A 613 -40.39 -25.82 -34.19
N ASP A 614 -41.44 -26.23 -34.90
CA ASP A 614 -42.23 -25.34 -35.77
C ASP A 614 -43.27 -24.57 -34.97
N PHE A 615 -42.85 -23.45 -34.38
CA PHE A 615 -43.76 -22.51 -33.75
C PHE A 615 -44.34 -21.53 -34.79
N LYS A 616 -45.67 -21.47 -34.89
CA LYS A 616 -46.37 -20.51 -35.77
C LYS A 616 -46.46 -19.09 -35.20
N LYS A 617 -46.24 -18.92 -33.89
CA LYS A 617 -46.33 -17.62 -33.20
C LYS A 617 -45.26 -17.54 -32.11
N LEU A 618 -44.47 -16.47 -32.14
CA LEU A 618 -43.52 -16.12 -31.08
C LEU A 618 -44.22 -15.17 -30.09
N TRP A 619 -44.09 -15.47 -28.81
CA TRP A 619 -44.51 -14.58 -27.72
C TRP A 619 -43.34 -13.65 -27.37
N ILE A 620 -43.00 -12.80 -28.33
CA ILE A 620 -41.90 -11.83 -28.23
C ILE A 620 -42.41 -10.42 -28.11
#